data_AF-A0A0U2NXQ2-F1
#
_entry.id   AF-A0A0U2NXQ2-F1
#
_cell.length_a   1.000
_cell.length_b   1.000
_cell.length_c   1.000
_cell.angle_alpha   90.00
_cell.angle_beta   90.00
_cell.angle_gamma   90.00
#
_symmetry.space_group_name_H-M   'P 1'
#
loop_
_entity.id
_entity.type
_entity.pdbx_description
1 polymer ?
#
loop_
_entity_poly.entity_id
_entity_poly.type
_entity_poly.pdbx_seq_one_letter_code
_entity_poly.pdbx_strand_id
1 'polypeptide(L)'
;MLLASCFCVAAQEAGDKRVALSERAVALDGGGAPALEATLKTTALNGAEDSPVTNIRMVVRNSSSIPYSFVSGLVTFYDASGVRCGEGLFKAGALSADESFETDTPGIRIRCSPATWRIVANSLLPRISASTMTTATTLSRSSLNLVIAVDGEEHPIQLDKPMTLKLGDVERTIILRQAP
;
A
#
# COMPACT_ATOMS: atom_id res chain seq x y z
N MET A 1 -14.24 -24.57 44.86
CA MET A 1 -14.77 -24.30 43.51
C MET A 1 -14.03 -23.07 42.98
N LEU A 2 -12.84 -23.25 42.38
CA LEU A 2 -12.04 -22.14 41.84
C LEU A 2 -12.42 -21.93 40.36
N LEU A 3 -12.96 -20.76 40.04
CA LEU A 3 -13.16 -20.28 38.68
C LEU A 3 -11.84 -19.69 38.18
N ALA A 4 -11.16 -20.41 37.30
CA ALA A 4 -10.02 -19.89 36.54
C ALA A 4 -10.52 -19.27 35.23
N SER A 5 -10.59 -17.95 35.19
CA SER A 5 -10.93 -17.17 34.00
C SER A 5 -9.70 -17.09 33.09
N CYS A 6 -9.67 -17.88 32.02
CA CYS A 6 -8.67 -17.74 30.95
C CYS A 6 -9.02 -16.50 30.10
N PHE A 7 -8.29 -15.41 30.29
CA PHE A 7 -8.28 -14.31 29.32
C PHE A 7 -7.38 -14.69 28.15
N CYS A 8 -7.97 -15.18 27.06
CA CYS A 8 -7.24 -15.32 25.80
C CYS A 8 -6.99 -13.91 25.24
N VAL A 9 -5.75 -13.43 25.36
CA VAL A 9 -5.29 -12.25 24.62
C VAL A 9 -5.13 -12.65 23.16
N ALA A 10 -6.10 -12.33 22.32
CA ALA A 10 -5.90 -12.32 20.88
C ALA A 10 -5.16 -11.02 20.53
N ALA A 11 -3.83 -11.08 20.44
CA ALA A 11 -3.07 -10.05 19.76
C ALA A 11 -3.38 -10.14 18.26
N GLN A 12 -4.52 -9.58 17.86
CA GLN A 12 -4.85 -9.36 16.47
C GLN A 12 -4.05 -8.13 16.05
N GLU A 13 -2.86 -8.34 15.48
CA GLU A 13 -2.14 -7.28 14.76
C GLU A 13 -3.14 -6.58 13.83
N ALA A 14 -3.17 -5.25 13.88
CA ALA A 14 -4.10 -4.42 13.13
C ALA A 14 -3.81 -4.37 11.60
N GLY A 15 -3.28 -5.46 11.05
CA GLY A 15 -2.96 -5.63 9.63
C GLY A 15 -3.36 -7.03 9.17
N ASP A 16 -4.10 -7.08 8.07
CA ASP A 16 -4.53 -8.27 7.32
C ASP A 16 -5.50 -9.24 8.03
N LYS A 17 -6.78 -9.12 7.65
CA LYS A 17 -7.92 -9.89 8.16
C LYS A 17 -7.98 -11.30 7.56
N ARG A 18 -8.28 -12.30 8.41
CA ARG A 18 -8.64 -13.66 7.96
C ARG A 18 -10.06 -13.68 7.41
N VAL A 19 -10.25 -14.38 6.30
CA VAL A 19 -11.52 -14.49 5.58
C VAL A 19 -11.85 -15.94 5.28
N ALA A 20 -13.12 -16.23 4.95
CA ALA A 20 -13.52 -17.58 4.53
C ALA A 20 -12.85 -17.97 3.20
N LEU A 21 -12.71 -19.28 2.92
CA LEU A 21 -12.07 -19.76 1.68
C LEU A 21 -12.75 -19.27 0.39
N SER A 22 -14.05 -18.95 0.44
CA SER A 22 -14.82 -18.40 -0.67
C SER A 22 -14.76 -16.87 -0.78
N GLU A 23 -14.21 -16.20 0.24
CA GLU A 23 -14.15 -14.75 0.30
C GLU A 23 -12.82 -14.22 -0.26
N ARG A 24 -12.86 -12.96 -0.70
CA ARG A 24 -11.68 -12.23 -1.15
C ARG A 24 -10.83 -11.81 0.05
N ALA A 25 -9.56 -12.20 0.06
CA ALA A 25 -8.59 -11.75 1.05
C ALA A 25 -7.97 -10.42 0.61
N VAL A 26 -7.68 -9.53 1.56
CA VAL A 26 -7.09 -8.20 1.31
C VAL A 26 -5.78 -8.10 2.07
N ALA A 27 -4.71 -7.71 1.38
CA ALA A 27 -3.45 -7.31 2.00
C ALA A 27 -3.30 -5.80 1.97
N LEU A 28 -2.88 -5.24 3.09
CA LEU A 28 -2.65 -3.81 3.26
C LEU A 28 -1.21 -3.43 2.89
N ASP A 29 -0.99 -2.17 2.53
CA ASP A 29 0.34 -1.58 2.43
C ASP A 29 0.89 -1.14 3.81
N GLY A 30 2.11 -0.59 3.82
CA GLY A 30 2.73 -0.07 5.04
C GLY A 30 1.99 1.12 5.68
N GLY A 31 1.05 1.74 4.97
CA GLY A 31 0.16 2.79 5.47
C GLY A 31 -1.19 2.25 5.98
N GLY A 32 -1.43 0.95 5.88
CA GLY A 32 -2.70 0.31 6.25
C GLY A 32 -3.80 0.45 5.19
N ALA A 33 -3.49 0.92 3.98
CA ALA A 33 -4.44 1.01 2.88
C ALA A 33 -4.49 -0.31 2.08
N PRO A 34 -5.63 -0.71 1.50
CA PRO A 34 -5.72 -1.90 0.66
C PRO A 34 -4.79 -1.82 -0.57
N ALA A 35 -3.88 -2.78 -0.67
CA ALA A 35 -2.90 -2.82 -1.77
C ALA A 35 -3.18 -3.97 -2.75
N LEU A 36 -3.41 -5.17 -2.21
CA LEU A 36 -3.66 -6.37 -2.99
C LEU A 36 -4.94 -7.05 -2.54
N GLU A 37 -5.63 -7.63 -3.49
CA GLU A 37 -6.79 -8.48 -3.28
C GLU A 37 -6.52 -9.86 -3.86
N ALA A 38 -6.82 -10.93 -3.13
CA ALA A 38 -6.70 -12.30 -3.64
C ALA A 38 -8.01 -13.06 -3.57
N THR A 39 -8.25 -13.88 -4.59
CA THR A 39 -9.34 -14.87 -4.61
C THR A 39 -8.74 -16.26 -4.81
N LEU A 40 -9.07 -17.17 -3.90
CA LEU A 40 -8.65 -18.56 -3.99
C LEU A 40 -9.42 -19.27 -5.12
N LYS A 41 -8.70 -20.06 -5.94
CA LYS A 41 -9.28 -20.89 -7.00
C LYS A 41 -9.27 -22.37 -6.66
N THR A 42 -8.32 -22.82 -5.84
CA THR A 42 -8.29 -24.20 -5.37
C THR A 42 -9.42 -24.46 -4.39
N THR A 43 -10.29 -25.41 -4.72
CA THR A 43 -11.44 -25.79 -3.89
C THR A 43 -11.16 -26.98 -2.97
N ALA A 44 -10.21 -27.85 -3.34
CA ALA A 44 -9.81 -29.01 -2.56
C ALA A 44 -8.57 -28.69 -1.70
N LEU A 45 -8.79 -28.25 -0.46
CA LEU A 45 -7.71 -27.91 0.48
C LEU A 45 -7.62 -28.87 1.68
N ASN A 46 -8.32 -30.00 1.64
CA ASN A 46 -8.31 -31.00 2.71
C ASN A 46 -7.01 -31.83 2.67
N GLY A 47 -5.96 -31.33 3.31
CA GLY A 47 -4.69 -32.06 3.47
C GLY A 47 -4.61 -32.80 4.81
N ALA A 48 -3.67 -33.73 4.88
CA ALA A 48 -3.28 -34.44 6.10
C ALA A 48 -1.76 -34.48 6.25
N GLU A 49 -1.27 -34.99 7.39
CA GLU A 49 0.18 -35.06 7.69
C GLU A 49 0.98 -35.90 6.67
N ASP A 50 0.40 -37.02 6.23
CA ASP A 50 0.98 -37.96 5.27
C ASP A 50 0.68 -37.59 3.81
N SER A 51 -0.38 -36.82 3.59
CA SER A 51 -0.89 -36.42 2.27
C SER A 51 -1.21 -34.92 2.22
N PRO A 52 -0.19 -34.04 2.35
CA PRO A 52 -0.41 -32.61 2.35
C PRO A 52 -0.85 -32.10 0.98
N VAL A 53 -1.70 -31.07 0.94
CA VAL A 53 -1.97 -30.35 -0.31
C VAL A 53 -0.77 -29.45 -0.62
N THR A 54 -0.17 -29.65 -1.79
CA THR A 54 1.04 -28.94 -2.22
C THR A 54 0.82 -27.94 -3.36
N ASN A 55 -0.37 -27.98 -3.99
CA ASN A 55 -0.71 -27.14 -5.12
C ASN A 55 -1.95 -26.33 -4.76
N ILE A 56 -1.75 -25.04 -4.56
CA ILE A 56 -2.84 -24.08 -4.50
C ILE A 56 -2.71 -23.10 -5.64
N ARG A 57 -3.85 -22.58 -6.08
CA ARG A 57 -3.97 -21.57 -7.11
C ARG A 57 -4.83 -20.44 -6.59
N MET A 58 -4.37 -19.22 -6.81
CA MET A 58 -5.12 -18.02 -6.49
C MET A 58 -4.90 -16.95 -7.56
N VAL A 59 -5.86 -16.04 -7.65
CA VAL A 59 -5.74 -14.84 -8.49
C VAL A 59 -5.51 -13.66 -7.56
N VAL A 60 -4.43 -12.92 -7.79
CA VAL A 60 -4.07 -11.72 -7.04
C VAL A 60 -4.25 -10.52 -7.95
N ARG A 61 -4.95 -9.50 -7.46
CA ARG A 61 -5.23 -8.23 -8.14
C ARG A 61 -4.56 -7.09 -7.37
N ASN A 62 -4.01 -6.13 -8.10
CA ASN A 62 -3.64 -4.83 -7.53
C ASN A 62 -4.91 -3.98 -7.35
N SER A 63 -5.33 -3.77 -6.11
CA SER A 63 -6.49 -2.93 -5.79
C SER A 63 -6.12 -1.46 -5.53
N SER A 64 -4.84 -1.14 -5.54
CA SER A 64 -4.35 0.23 -5.37
C SER A 64 -4.29 0.97 -6.70
N SER A 65 -4.24 2.30 -6.64
CA SER A 65 -3.96 3.16 -7.79
C SER A 65 -2.47 3.21 -8.16
N ILE A 66 -1.60 2.55 -7.38
CA ILE A 66 -0.15 2.56 -7.56
C ILE A 66 0.25 1.35 -8.39
N PRO A 67 0.86 1.52 -9.58
CA PRO A 67 1.44 0.40 -10.30
C PRO A 67 2.71 -0.08 -9.60
N TYR A 68 2.90 -1.39 -9.50
CA TYR A 68 4.08 -2.00 -8.90
C TYR A 68 5.02 -2.55 -9.98
N SER A 69 6.33 -2.44 -9.72
CA SER A 69 7.40 -3.08 -10.49
C SER A 69 7.71 -4.49 -9.98
N PHE A 70 7.38 -4.75 -8.71
CA PHE A 70 7.49 -6.05 -8.08
C PHE A 70 6.52 -6.13 -6.90
N VAL A 71 5.83 -7.26 -6.76
CA VAL A 71 5.02 -7.58 -5.59
C VAL A 71 5.38 -8.97 -5.06
N SER A 72 5.40 -9.12 -3.74
CA SER A 72 5.51 -10.43 -3.10
C SER A 72 4.79 -10.44 -1.76
N GLY A 73 4.36 -11.62 -1.34
CA GLY A 73 3.65 -11.78 -0.10
C GLY A 73 3.54 -13.22 0.34
N LEU A 74 2.84 -13.38 1.47
CA LEU A 74 2.52 -14.67 2.06
C LEU A 74 1.03 -14.92 1.94
N VAL A 75 0.68 -16.18 1.76
CA VAL A 75 -0.67 -16.69 1.99
C VAL A 75 -0.61 -17.70 3.13
N THR A 76 -1.50 -17.55 4.10
CA THR A 76 -1.56 -18.44 5.26
C THR A 76 -2.97 -19.02 5.38
N PHE A 77 -3.05 -20.34 5.58
CA PHE A 77 -4.30 -21.07 5.78
C PHE A 77 -4.46 -21.48 7.24
N TYR A 78 -5.68 -21.48 7.73
CA TYR A 78 -6.02 -21.83 9.11
C TYR A 78 -7.21 -22.77 9.16
N ASP A 79 -7.21 -23.72 10.08
CA ASP A 79 -8.36 -24.57 10.36
C ASP A 79 -9.50 -23.82 11.09
N ALA A 80 -10.57 -24.53 11.43
CA ALA A 80 -11.72 -23.98 12.13
C ALA A 80 -11.42 -23.49 13.55
N SER A 81 -10.34 -23.96 14.17
CA SER A 81 -9.86 -23.51 15.49
C SER A 81 -8.89 -22.33 15.39
N GLY A 82 -8.52 -21.92 14.17
CA GLY A 82 -7.58 -20.84 13.91
C GLY A 82 -6.12 -21.26 13.98
N VAL A 83 -5.82 -22.57 14.01
CA VAL A 83 -4.47 -23.13 13.95
C VAL A 83 -3.97 -23.10 12.50
N ARG A 84 -2.70 -22.74 12.31
CA ARG A 84 -2.09 -22.61 10.99
C ARG A 84 -1.93 -23.97 10.32
N CYS A 85 -2.58 -24.17 9.17
CA CYS A 85 -2.48 -25.39 8.36
C CYS A 85 -1.31 -25.41 7.40
N GLY A 86 -0.87 -24.23 6.94
CA GLY A 86 0.17 -24.10 5.93
C GLY A 86 0.37 -22.64 5.52
N GLU A 87 1.53 -22.37 4.95
CA GLU A 87 1.93 -21.05 4.48
C GLU A 87 2.69 -21.19 3.16
N GLY A 88 2.42 -20.28 2.23
CA GLY A 88 3.05 -20.24 0.92
C GLY A 88 3.43 -18.82 0.54
N LEU A 89 4.41 -18.71 -0.36
CA LEU A 89 4.84 -17.44 -0.94
C LEU A 89 4.18 -17.24 -2.30
N PHE A 90 3.84 -15.99 -2.60
CA PHE A 90 3.50 -15.58 -3.96
C PHE A 90 4.35 -14.38 -4.38
N LYS A 91 4.60 -14.26 -5.69
CA LYS A 91 5.32 -13.14 -6.27
C LYS A 91 4.86 -12.88 -7.69
N ALA A 92 4.88 -11.61 -8.08
CA ALA A 92 4.80 -11.18 -9.46
C ALA A 92 5.84 -10.09 -9.70
N GLY A 93 6.24 -9.94 -10.97
CA GLY A 93 7.03 -8.81 -11.39
C GLY A 93 6.16 -7.54 -11.46
N ALA A 94 6.11 -6.94 -12.64
CA ALA A 94 5.23 -5.82 -12.91
C ALA A 94 3.76 -6.17 -12.67
N LEU A 95 3.04 -5.30 -11.96
CA LEU A 95 1.60 -5.38 -11.77
C LEU A 95 0.99 -3.97 -11.79
N SER A 96 0.27 -3.64 -12.85
CA SER A 96 -0.38 -2.34 -13.05
C SER A 96 -1.57 -2.19 -12.10
N ALA A 97 -2.09 -0.96 -11.96
CA ALA A 97 -3.33 -0.74 -11.23
C ALA A 97 -4.47 -1.57 -11.86
N ASP A 98 -5.30 -2.20 -11.02
CA ASP A 98 -6.39 -3.10 -11.40
C ASP A 98 -5.99 -4.37 -12.20
N GLU A 99 -4.69 -4.57 -12.45
CA GLU A 99 -4.19 -5.77 -13.11
C GLU A 99 -4.25 -6.97 -12.16
N SER A 100 -4.51 -8.14 -12.72
CA SER A 100 -4.56 -9.41 -11.99
C SER A 100 -3.61 -10.43 -12.59
N PHE A 101 -3.04 -11.28 -11.75
CA PHE A 101 -2.26 -12.43 -12.17
C PHE A 101 -2.71 -13.68 -11.43
N GLU A 102 -2.62 -14.81 -12.11
CA GLU A 102 -2.83 -16.12 -11.49
C GLU A 102 -1.48 -16.66 -11.02
N THR A 103 -1.46 -17.23 -9.82
CA THR A 103 -0.24 -17.74 -9.21
C THR A 103 -0.52 -18.95 -8.35
N ASP A 104 0.46 -19.86 -8.36
CA ASP A 104 0.55 -20.94 -7.40
C ASP A 104 1.55 -20.54 -6.30
N THR A 105 1.60 -21.30 -5.19
CA THR A 105 2.56 -21.03 -4.11
C THR A 105 3.55 -22.18 -3.94
N PRO A 106 4.75 -22.08 -4.56
CA PRO A 106 5.74 -23.14 -4.51
C PRO A 106 6.11 -23.54 -3.08
N GLY A 107 6.16 -24.85 -2.83
CA GLY A 107 6.60 -25.40 -1.55
C GLY A 107 5.59 -25.34 -0.41
N ILE A 108 4.37 -24.85 -0.65
CA ILE A 108 3.31 -24.92 0.36
C ILE A 108 2.99 -26.37 0.72
N ARG A 109 2.67 -26.61 1.98
CA ARG A 109 2.16 -27.90 2.47
C ARG A 109 1.04 -27.63 3.46
N ILE A 110 -0.21 -27.87 3.04
CA ILE A 110 -1.38 -27.76 3.91
C ILE A 110 -1.63 -29.15 4.51
N ARG A 111 -1.54 -29.26 5.85
CA ARG A 111 -1.60 -30.52 6.61
C ARG A 111 -2.90 -30.73 7.39
N CYS A 112 -3.86 -29.83 7.23
CA CYS A 112 -5.21 -29.94 7.81
C CYS A 112 -6.28 -29.48 6.82
N SER A 113 -7.54 -29.45 7.27
CA SER A 113 -8.67 -28.89 6.53
C SER A 113 -8.84 -27.40 6.92
N PRO A 114 -8.41 -26.45 6.06
CA PRO A 114 -8.53 -25.05 6.37
C PRO A 114 -9.99 -24.58 6.24
N ALA A 115 -10.39 -23.67 7.12
CA ALA A 115 -11.68 -22.98 7.09
C ALA A 115 -11.52 -21.51 6.71
N THR A 116 -10.37 -20.91 7.02
CA THR A 116 -10.07 -19.51 6.74
C THR A 116 -8.67 -19.34 6.18
N TRP A 117 -8.44 -18.21 5.54
CA TRP A 117 -7.15 -17.86 4.96
C TRP A 117 -6.92 -16.34 5.02
N ARG A 118 -5.67 -15.94 4.80
CA ARG A 118 -5.31 -14.53 4.63
C ARG A 118 -4.14 -14.40 3.67
N ILE A 119 -3.98 -13.21 3.11
CA ILE A 119 -2.76 -12.80 2.42
C ILE A 119 -2.11 -11.64 3.16
N VAL A 120 -0.80 -11.53 3.07
CA VAL A 120 -0.01 -10.42 3.61
C VAL A 120 0.96 -9.97 2.52
N ALA A 121 1.07 -8.66 2.30
CA ALA A 121 2.04 -8.10 1.37
C ALA A 121 3.37 -7.88 2.10
N ASN A 122 4.44 -8.56 1.65
CA ASN A 122 5.77 -8.43 2.24
C ASN A 122 6.62 -7.39 1.51
N SER A 123 6.42 -7.26 0.20
CA SER A 123 7.13 -6.29 -0.63
C SER A 123 6.20 -5.77 -1.71
N LEU A 124 6.02 -4.46 -1.71
CA LEU A 124 5.29 -3.71 -2.71
C LEU A 124 6.25 -2.64 -3.22
N LEU A 125 6.86 -2.86 -4.38
CA LEU A 125 7.83 -1.91 -4.96
C LEU A 125 7.12 -1.07 -6.03
N PRO A 126 6.77 0.19 -5.76
CA PRO A 126 6.10 1.04 -6.74
C PRO A 126 6.94 1.19 -8.01
N ARG A 127 6.27 1.29 -9.15
CA ARG A 127 6.92 1.67 -10.40
C ARG A 127 7.09 3.19 -10.39
N ILE A 128 8.33 3.64 -10.24
CA ILE A 128 8.68 5.05 -10.40
C ILE A 128 8.84 5.30 -11.90
N SER A 129 7.82 5.86 -12.53
CA SER A 129 7.97 6.41 -13.88
C SER A 129 8.83 7.69 -13.75
N ALA A 130 9.85 7.87 -14.59
CA ALA A 130 10.64 9.11 -14.59
C ALA A 130 9.78 10.39 -14.76
N SER A 131 8.55 10.25 -15.27
CA SER A 131 7.55 11.31 -15.37
C SER A 131 7.07 11.84 -13.99
N THR A 132 7.19 11.07 -12.91
CA THR A 132 6.84 11.50 -11.54
C THR A 132 8.01 12.03 -10.72
N MET A 133 9.23 12.10 -11.28
CA MET A 133 10.23 13.06 -10.76
C MET A 133 9.81 14.51 -11.01
N THR A 134 8.75 14.75 -11.79
CA THR A 134 8.09 16.06 -11.91
C THR A 134 7.00 16.30 -10.85
N THR A 135 6.75 15.37 -9.93
CA THR A 135 5.86 15.56 -8.76
C THR A 135 6.60 15.81 -7.45
N ALA A 136 7.88 16.17 -7.54
CA ALA A 136 8.57 16.99 -6.54
C ALA A 136 8.86 18.40 -7.10
N THR A 137 8.00 18.93 -7.98
CA THR A 137 7.96 20.37 -8.32
C THR A 137 6.67 20.82 -9.01
N THR A 138 5.60 20.03 -8.96
CA THR A 138 4.27 20.65 -8.89
C THR A 138 4.00 20.98 -7.43
N LEU A 139 4.83 21.89 -6.88
CA LEU A 139 4.25 22.98 -6.10
C LEU A 139 3.05 23.40 -6.93
N SER A 140 1.87 23.07 -6.41
CA SER A 140 0.63 23.67 -6.80
C SER A 140 0.96 25.10 -7.27
N ARG A 141 0.39 25.53 -8.38
CA ARG A 141 0.23 26.98 -8.62
C ARG A 141 -0.67 27.60 -7.53
N SER A 142 -0.60 27.13 -6.28
CA SER A 142 -0.75 27.93 -5.10
C SER A 142 0.13 29.14 -5.33
N SER A 143 -0.51 30.20 -5.79
CA SER A 143 -0.43 31.51 -5.18
C SER A 143 0.45 31.47 -3.92
N LEU A 144 1.76 31.49 -4.10
CA LEU A 144 2.66 31.80 -3.02
C LEU A 144 2.27 33.25 -2.72
N ASN A 145 1.55 33.45 -1.61
CA ASN A 145 1.21 34.77 -1.10
C ASN A 145 2.51 35.36 -0.58
N LEU A 146 3.37 35.79 -1.50
CA LEU A 146 4.64 36.41 -1.20
C LEU A 146 4.33 37.87 -0.86
N VAL A 147 4.86 38.31 0.26
CA VAL A 147 4.75 39.69 0.72
C VAL A 147 6.16 40.18 1.00
N ILE A 148 6.50 41.36 0.51
CA ILE A 148 7.71 42.07 0.89
C ILE A 148 7.33 43.13 1.91
N ALA A 149 8.01 43.13 3.06
CA ALA A 149 7.85 44.14 4.08
C ALA A 149 9.03 45.12 4.02
N VAL A 150 8.74 46.41 3.88
CA VAL A 150 9.74 47.49 3.87
C VAL A 150 9.31 48.53 4.91
N ASP A 151 10.15 48.79 5.91
CA ASP A 151 9.90 49.77 6.98
C ASP A 151 8.55 49.62 7.71
N GLY A 152 8.01 48.39 7.74
CA GLY A 152 6.71 48.07 8.36
C GLY A 152 5.51 48.12 7.41
N GLU A 153 5.69 48.50 6.14
CA GLU A 153 4.66 48.42 5.11
C GLU A 153 4.76 47.11 4.32
N GLU A 154 3.64 46.39 4.23
CA GLU A 154 3.54 45.10 3.56
C GLU A 154 3.00 45.23 2.13
N HIS A 155 3.75 44.70 1.15
CA HIS A 155 3.40 44.77 -0.27
C HIS A 155 3.31 43.36 -0.89
N PRO A 156 2.18 42.97 -1.49
CA PRO A 156 2.04 41.66 -2.11
C PRO A 156 2.84 41.59 -3.42
N ILE A 157 3.65 40.55 -3.60
CA ILE A 157 4.46 40.31 -4.80
C ILE A 157 3.99 39.07 -5.54
N GLN A 158 4.04 39.14 -6.86
CA GLN A 158 3.70 38.05 -7.77
C GLN A 158 4.92 37.73 -8.64
N LEU A 159 5.08 36.45 -8.98
CA LEU A 159 6.10 36.02 -9.95
C LEU A 159 5.85 36.69 -11.31
N ASP A 160 6.93 37.15 -11.95
CA ASP A 160 6.94 37.77 -13.28
C ASP A 160 6.10 39.04 -13.47
N LYS A 161 5.51 39.57 -12.38
CA LYS A 161 4.76 40.84 -12.41
C LYS A 161 5.60 41.96 -11.77
N PRO A 162 5.99 42.99 -12.54
CA PRO A 162 6.71 44.13 -11.98
C PRO A 162 5.88 44.87 -10.94
N MET A 163 6.53 45.24 -9.83
CA MET A 163 5.98 46.12 -8.81
C MET A 163 6.91 47.33 -8.64
N THR A 164 6.35 48.53 -8.51
CA THR A 164 7.12 49.74 -8.22
C THR A 164 6.98 50.08 -6.74
N LEU A 165 8.10 50.22 -6.04
CA LEU A 165 8.17 50.68 -4.65
C LEU A 165 8.97 51.98 -4.58
N LYS A 166 8.56 52.88 -3.69
CA LYS A 166 9.28 54.13 -3.42
C LYS A 166 10.17 53.93 -2.20
N LEU A 167 11.48 53.93 -2.40
CA LEU A 167 12.46 53.80 -1.33
C LEU A 167 13.16 55.16 -1.13
N GLY A 168 12.77 55.87 -0.08
CA GLY A 168 13.17 57.27 0.12
C GLY A 168 12.62 58.18 -0.98
N ASP A 169 13.49 58.92 -1.66
CA ASP A 169 13.13 59.81 -2.77
C ASP A 169 13.18 59.15 -4.16
N VAL A 170 13.46 57.85 -4.22
CA VAL A 170 13.69 57.13 -5.49
C VAL A 170 12.70 55.98 -5.67
N GLU A 171 12.04 55.94 -6.82
CA GLU A 171 11.20 54.81 -7.22
C GLU A 171 12.05 53.69 -7.83
N ARG A 172 11.77 52.44 -7.43
CA ARG A 172 12.45 51.24 -7.89
C ARG A 172 11.44 50.20 -8.34
N THR A 173 11.70 49.58 -9.49
CA THR A 173 10.89 48.47 -9.99
C THR A 173 11.53 47.14 -9.61
N ILE A 174 10.76 46.29 -8.95
CA ILE A 174 11.15 44.96 -8.52
C ILE A 174 10.41 43.93 -9.39
N ILE A 175 11.15 42.97 -9.92
CA ILE A 175 10.61 41.84 -10.68
C ILE A 175 11.15 40.55 -10.07
N LEU A 176 10.26 39.75 -9.49
CA LEU A 176 10.63 38.45 -8.96
C LEU A 176 10.63 37.41 -10.07
N ARG A 177 11.77 36.72 -10.21
CA ARG A 177 11.95 35.61 -11.16
C ARG A 177 12.46 34.38 -10.43
N GLN A 178 12.17 33.20 -10.98
CA GLN A 178 12.76 31.97 -10.48
C GLN A 178 14.24 31.90 -10.87
N ALA A 179 15.07 31.45 -9.94
CA ALA A 179 16.48 31.16 -10.21
C ALA A 179 16.60 29.91 -11.12
N PRO A 180 17.61 29.85 -12.01
CA PRO A 180 17.83 28.73 -12.91
C PRO A 180 18.23 27.43 -12.19
#